data_AF-A0A383VJ76-F1
#
_entry.id   AF-A0A383VJ76-F1
#
_cell.length_a   1.000
_cell.length_b   1.000
_cell.length_c   1.000
_cell.angle_alpha   90.00
_cell.angle_beta   90.00
_cell.angle_gamma   90.00
#
_symmetry.space_group_name_H-M   'P 1'
#
loop_
_entity.id
_entity.type
_entity.pdbx_description
1 polymer ?
#
loop_
_entity_poly.entity_id
_entity_poly.type
_entity_poly.pdbx_seq_one_letter_code
_entity_poly.pdbx_strand_id
1 'polypeptide(L)'
;MLEGTLKYKREVASVALGRNQGSDTYCTAEVPKEVYFMRRNTGVTYMGEQCEEELQAAWNAGEGDRFVVNVSFAPSNGWFARLQVGVTWNGLPDSLDEWLDRHWDKHDGVQQLSVGHNGEWFVLFKDGHYGSNGVHPALYTLLNSKRGNKRTGGVQWVELGPDGTWVALFDKYTAWYGNEDLTEALLSCM
;
A
#
# COMPACT_ATOMS: atom_id res chain seq x y z
N MET A 1 -25.53 9.30 4.73
CA MET A 1 -24.09 9.42 4.41
C MET A 1 -23.44 10.22 5.51
N LEU A 2 -22.40 9.68 6.14
CA LEU A 2 -21.80 10.20 7.38
C LEU A 2 -20.32 10.56 7.11
N GLU A 3 -19.90 11.71 7.61
CA GLU A 3 -18.49 12.14 7.63
C GLU A 3 -18.00 12.16 9.08
N GLY A 4 -16.78 11.65 9.33
CA GLY A 4 -16.19 11.55 10.65
C GLY A 4 -14.79 12.15 10.74
N THR A 5 -14.41 12.71 11.89
CA THR A 5 -13.04 13.14 12.19
C THR A 5 -12.72 12.88 13.66
N LEU A 6 -11.67 12.12 13.96
CA LEU A 6 -11.32 11.70 15.33
C LEU A 6 -9.88 12.02 15.67
N LYS A 7 -9.64 12.88 16.67
CA LYS A 7 -8.27 13.24 17.13
C LYS A 7 -7.76 12.24 18.16
N TYR A 8 -6.55 11.69 17.94
CA TYR A 8 -5.95 10.68 18.81
C TYR A 8 -4.88 11.27 19.76
N LYS A 9 -4.78 10.70 20.97
CA LYS A 9 -3.69 10.91 21.94
C LYS A 9 -3.01 9.56 22.17
N ARG A 10 -1.76 9.42 21.74
CA ARG A 10 -1.04 8.14 21.69
C ARG A 10 -0.50 7.75 23.08
N GLU A 11 -0.90 6.59 23.58
CA GLU A 11 -0.10 5.79 24.52
C GLU A 11 0.37 4.53 23.78
N VAL A 12 1.66 4.24 23.85
CA VAL A 12 2.30 3.16 23.11
C VAL A 12 2.43 1.96 24.05
N ALA A 13 1.67 0.89 23.80
CA ALA A 13 1.88 -0.40 24.43
C ALA A 13 2.54 -1.36 23.43
N SER A 14 3.75 -1.82 23.76
CA SER A 14 4.46 -2.89 23.05
C SER A 14 3.93 -4.24 23.51
N VAL A 15 3.50 -5.10 22.57
CA VAL A 15 3.07 -6.48 22.84
C VAL A 15 4.16 -7.45 22.40
N ALA A 16 4.59 -8.31 23.32
CA ALA A 16 5.52 -9.42 23.08
C ALA A 16 4.78 -10.62 22.44
N LEU A 17 5.36 -11.23 21.41
CA LEU A 17 4.84 -12.43 20.77
C LEU A 17 5.25 -13.69 21.56
N GLY A 18 4.26 -14.40 22.08
CA GLY A 18 4.42 -15.74 22.67
C GLY A 18 4.47 -16.84 21.61
N ARG A 19 5.35 -17.83 21.81
CA ARG A 19 5.43 -19.07 21.03
C ARG A 19 4.24 -19.98 21.32
N ASN A 20 3.74 -20.67 20.30
CA ASN A 20 3.08 -21.96 20.50
C ASN A 20 3.48 -22.96 19.40
N GLN A 21 3.83 -24.17 19.85
CA GLN A 21 4.16 -25.35 19.06
C GLN A 21 2.87 -26.10 18.68
N GLY A 22 2.83 -26.73 17.52
CA GLY A 22 1.95 -27.89 17.32
C GLY A 22 1.42 -28.12 15.91
N SER A 23 1.90 -29.21 15.30
CA SER A 23 1.35 -29.99 14.18
C SER A 23 1.17 -29.30 12.82
N ASP A 24 2.21 -29.43 11.98
CA ASP A 24 2.08 -29.25 10.55
C ASP A 24 1.67 -30.57 9.88
N THR A 25 0.50 -30.58 9.25
CA THR A 25 0.15 -31.57 8.22
C THR A 25 0.19 -30.85 6.89
N TYR A 26 1.28 -31.01 6.14
CA TYR A 26 1.44 -30.34 4.84
C TYR A 26 0.68 -31.11 3.76
N CYS A 27 -0.34 -30.47 3.19
CA CYS A 27 -0.83 -30.85 1.86
C CYS A 27 0.23 -30.42 0.86
N THR A 28 0.99 -31.37 0.32
CA THR A 28 1.88 -31.13 -0.83
C THR A 28 1.01 -30.97 -2.07
N ALA A 29 0.53 -29.75 -2.30
CA ALA A 29 0.12 -29.34 -3.63
C ALA A 29 1.41 -29.11 -4.43
N GLU A 30 1.66 -29.93 -5.45
CA GLU A 30 2.72 -29.68 -6.43
C GLU A 30 2.42 -28.33 -7.10
N VAL A 31 3.16 -27.30 -6.69
CA VAL A 31 3.13 -25.99 -7.35
C VAL A 31 3.82 -26.18 -8.71
N PRO A 32 3.14 -25.88 -9.84
CA PRO A 32 3.77 -26.01 -11.15
C PRO A 32 5.05 -25.16 -11.22
N LYS A 33 6.15 -25.79 -11.65
CA LYS A 33 7.51 -25.24 -11.77
C LYS A 33 7.69 -24.14 -12.83
N GLU A 34 6.62 -23.50 -13.27
CA GLU A 34 6.66 -22.48 -14.31
C GLU A 34 6.18 -21.12 -13.79
N VAL A 35 6.97 -20.52 -12.89
CA VAL A 35 6.86 -19.07 -12.65
C VAL A 35 7.71 -18.38 -13.73
N TYR A 36 7.06 -18.00 -14.81
CA TYR A 36 7.67 -17.13 -15.82
C TYR A 36 7.86 -15.74 -15.22
N PHE A 37 9.09 -15.26 -15.12
CA PHE A 37 9.33 -13.81 -15.09
C PHE A 37 8.98 -13.28 -16.47
N MET A 38 7.75 -12.81 -16.62
CA MET A 38 7.28 -12.20 -17.85
C MET A 38 8.01 -10.87 -18.06
N ARG A 39 9.13 -10.92 -18.76
CA ARG A 39 9.72 -9.76 -19.42
C ARG A 39 8.82 -9.35 -20.59
N ARG A 40 7.86 -8.47 -20.35
CA ARG A 40 7.22 -7.65 -21.39
C ARG A 40 6.83 -6.28 -20.83
N ASN A 41 7.50 -5.25 -21.34
CA ASN A 41 7.12 -3.83 -21.36
C ASN A 41 6.03 -3.39 -20.37
N THR A 42 6.43 -3.03 -19.15
CA THR A 42 5.96 -1.86 -18.36
C THR A 42 6.59 -1.96 -16.96
N GLY A 43 7.36 -0.95 -16.55
CA GLY A 43 7.71 -0.68 -15.14
C GLY A 43 8.48 -1.73 -14.34
N VAL A 44 9.68 -2.15 -14.77
CA VAL A 44 10.65 -2.82 -13.88
C VAL A 44 11.79 -1.85 -13.62
N THR A 45 11.82 -1.20 -12.45
CA THR A 45 12.93 -0.33 -12.07
C THR A 45 13.96 -1.10 -11.24
N TYR A 46 15.08 -1.40 -11.91
CA TYR A 46 16.39 -1.85 -11.42
C TYR A 46 16.44 -2.58 -10.07
N MET A 47 16.30 -3.90 -10.15
CA MET A 47 17.06 -4.82 -9.31
C MET A 47 18.46 -4.94 -9.94
N GLY A 48 19.54 -4.67 -9.21
CA GLY A 48 20.87 -5.03 -9.71
C GLY A 48 20.96 -6.55 -9.91
N GLU A 49 21.76 -7.05 -10.86
CA GLU A 49 21.87 -8.49 -11.19
C GLU A 49 22.09 -9.37 -9.94
N GLN A 50 22.90 -8.88 -9.00
CA GLN A 50 23.19 -9.56 -7.73
C GLN A 50 21.95 -9.72 -6.83
N CYS A 51 20.97 -8.81 -6.94
CA CYS A 51 19.76 -8.81 -6.14
C CYS A 51 18.68 -9.74 -6.72
N GLU A 52 18.71 -9.96 -8.03
CA GLU A 52 17.83 -10.91 -8.72
C GLU A 52 18.20 -12.36 -8.36
N GLU A 53 19.49 -12.70 -8.32
CA GLU A 53 19.96 -14.01 -7.90
C GLU A 53 19.61 -14.31 -6.42
N GLU A 54 19.76 -13.31 -5.54
CA GLU A 54 19.41 -13.44 -4.12
C GLU A 54 17.90 -13.63 -3.92
N LEU A 55 17.05 -12.87 -4.62
CA LEU A 55 15.60 -13.08 -4.58
C LEU A 55 15.20 -14.45 -5.13
N GLN A 56 15.81 -14.87 -6.24
CA GLN A 56 15.52 -16.16 -6.85
C GLN A 56 15.93 -17.32 -5.94
N ALA A 57 17.09 -17.23 -5.31
CA ALA A 57 17.57 -18.20 -4.33
C ALA A 57 16.63 -18.26 -3.11
N ALA A 58 16.22 -17.11 -2.59
CA ALA A 58 15.25 -17.04 -1.49
C ALA A 58 13.90 -17.65 -1.87
N TRP A 59 13.39 -17.38 -3.06
CA TRP A 59 12.14 -17.97 -3.55
C TRP A 59 12.25 -19.50 -3.64
N ASN A 60 13.34 -20.00 -4.22
CA ASN A 60 13.61 -21.43 -4.35
C ASN A 60 13.79 -22.12 -2.98
N ALA A 61 14.26 -21.39 -1.97
CA ALA A 61 14.40 -21.86 -0.59
C ALA A 61 13.10 -21.76 0.24
N GLY A 62 12.01 -21.24 -0.33
CA GLY A 62 10.75 -21.00 0.41
C GLY A 62 10.79 -19.80 1.35
N GLU A 63 11.76 -18.89 1.17
CA GLU A 63 11.93 -17.67 1.97
C GLU A 63 11.51 -16.39 1.21
N GLY A 64 11.00 -16.53 -0.01
CA GLY A 64 10.62 -15.41 -0.89
C GLY A 64 9.60 -14.45 -0.27
N ASP A 65 8.66 -14.98 0.53
CA ASP A 65 7.61 -14.19 1.18
C ASP A 65 8.17 -13.13 2.14
N ARG A 66 9.37 -13.36 2.72
CA ARG A 66 10.01 -12.42 3.65
C ARG A 66 10.42 -11.11 2.99
N PHE A 67 10.54 -11.11 1.66
CA PHE A 67 10.94 -9.94 0.90
C PHE A 67 9.75 -9.05 0.53
N VAL A 68 8.51 -9.56 0.59
CA VAL A 68 7.32 -8.77 0.28
C VAL A 68 6.96 -7.89 1.47
N VAL A 69 6.98 -6.57 1.26
CA VAL A 69 6.66 -5.58 2.29
C VAL A 69 5.22 -5.10 2.18
N ASN A 70 4.74 -4.88 0.95
CA ASN A 70 3.38 -4.45 0.69
C ASN A 70 2.95 -4.89 -0.73
N VAL A 71 1.67 -5.23 -0.88
CA VAL A 71 1.04 -5.48 -2.18
C VAL A 71 -0.23 -4.64 -2.27
N SER A 72 -0.45 -4.03 -3.43
CA SER A 72 -1.68 -3.31 -3.77
C SER A 72 -2.23 -3.90 -5.06
N PHE A 73 -3.52 -4.22 -5.06
CA PHE A 73 -4.22 -4.62 -6.28
C PHE A 73 -4.76 -3.38 -6.99
N ALA A 74 -4.77 -3.44 -8.32
CA ALA A 74 -5.32 -2.42 -9.19
C ALA A 74 -6.42 -3.03 -10.08
N PRO A 75 -7.27 -2.19 -10.70
CA PRO A 75 -8.25 -2.66 -11.69
C PRO A 75 -7.59 -3.47 -12.82
N SER A 76 -8.40 -4.24 -13.55
CA SER A 76 -7.93 -5.00 -14.74
C SER A 76 -6.82 -6.02 -14.45
N ASN A 77 -6.84 -6.66 -13.27
CA ASN A 77 -5.81 -7.59 -12.79
C ASN A 77 -4.42 -6.95 -12.61
N GLY A 78 -4.39 -5.63 -12.46
CA GLY A 78 -3.17 -4.91 -12.14
C GLY A 78 -2.73 -5.15 -10.70
N TRP A 79 -1.44 -4.96 -10.45
CA TRP A 79 -0.86 -5.09 -9.13
C TRP A 79 0.42 -4.28 -9.01
N PHE A 80 0.73 -3.91 -7.78
CA PHE A 80 1.99 -3.31 -7.36
C PHE A 80 2.50 -4.10 -6.17
N ALA A 81 3.78 -4.45 -6.19
CA ALA A 81 4.44 -5.10 -5.07
C ALA A 81 5.68 -4.30 -4.68
N ARG A 82 5.73 -3.92 -3.40
CA ARG A 82 6.92 -3.40 -2.77
C ARG A 82 7.66 -4.54 -2.08
N LEU A 83 8.90 -4.71 -2.50
CA LEU A 83 9.84 -5.64 -1.91
C LEU A 83 10.79 -4.90 -0.96
N GLN A 84 11.56 -5.63 -0.14
CA GLN A 84 12.61 -5.02 0.68
C GLN A 84 13.67 -4.33 -0.17
N VAL A 85 13.93 -4.89 -1.34
CA VAL A 85 15.03 -4.54 -2.24
C VAL A 85 14.61 -3.69 -3.44
N GLY A 86 13.31 -3.46 -3.62
CA GLY A 86 12.81 -2.75 -4.79
C GLY A 86 11.30 -2.74 -4.87
N VAL A 87 10.78 -2.45 -6.05
CA VAL A 87 9.36 -2.49 -6.37
C VAL A 87 9.19 -3.10 -7.75
N THR A 88 8.02 -3.68 -8.00
CA THR A 88 7.61 -4.14 -9.32
C THR A 88 6.11 -3.99 -9.43
N TRP A 89 5.61 -3.74 -10.64
CA TRP A 89 4.18 -3.59 -10.88
C TRP A 89 3.80 -4.00 -12.29
N ASN A 90 2.51 -4.21 -12.50
CA ASN A 90 1.96 -4.52 -13.81
C ASN A 90 0.50 -4.05 -13.88
N GLY A 91 0.07 -3.54 -15.03
CA GLY A 91 -1.34 -3.20 -15.27
C GLY A 91 -1.88 -2.13 -14.33
N LEU A 92 -1.05 -1.20 -13.86
CA LEU A 92 -1.52 -0.05 -13.10
C LEU A 92 -2.33 0.90 -14.00
N PRO A 93 -3.24 1.74 -13.43
CA PRO A 93 -3.87 2.79 -14.21
C PRO A 93 -2.82 3.68 -14.88
N ASP A 94 -3.01 4.02 -16.16
CA ASP A 94 -2.02 4.78 -16.95
C ASP A 94 -1.55 6.06 -16.23
N SER A 95 -2.48 6.78 -15.61
CA SER A 95 -2.15 8.00 -14.86
C SER A 95 -1.27 7.75 -13.63
N LEU A 96 -1.33 6.57 -13.02
CA LEU A 96 -0.44 6.17 -11.92
C LEU A 96 0.92 5.76 -12.47
N ASP A 97 0.95 4.96 -13.54
CA ASP A 97 2.18 4.50 -14.18
C ASP A 97 3.04 5.70 -14.65
N GLU A 98 2.44 6.63 -15.41
CA GLU A 98 3.08 7.86 -15.84
C GLU A 98 3.51 8.76 -14.68
N TRP A 99 2.80 8.70 -13.55
CA TRP A 99 3.14 9.51 -12.39
C TRP A 99 4.33 8.90 -11.64
N LEU A 100 4.37 7.58 -11.46
CA LEU A 100 5.49 6.85 -10.87
C LEU A 100 6.76 7.07 -11.71
N ASP A 101 6.71 6.90 -13.03
CA ASP A 101 7.85 7.12 -13.92
C ASP A 101 8.47 8.52 -13.77
N ARG A 102 7.65 9.54 -13.52
CA ARG A 102 8.12 10.93 -13.37
C ARG A 102 8.69 11.27 -12.00
N HIS A 103 8.37 10.49 -10.97
CA HIS A 103 8.65 10.82 -9.57
C HIS A 103 9.49 9.77 -8.86
N TRP A 104 9.64 8.57 -9.41
CA TRP A 104 10.35 7.47 -8.78
C TRP A 104 11.78 7.84 -8.38
N ASP A 105 12.55 8.40 -9.32
CA ASP A 105 13.95 8.79 -9.08
C ASP A 105 14.12 10.06 -8.23
N LYS A 106 13.01 10.74 -7.88
CA LYS A 106 13.04 12.02 -7.15
C LYS A 106 12.78 11.88 -5.66
N HIS A 107 12.37 10.70 -5.20
CA HIS A 107 11.91 10.46 -3.85
C HIS A 107 12.49 9.15 -3.30
N ASP A 108 12.42 8.96 -1.98
CA ASP A 108 13.02 7.81 -1.26
C ASP A 108 12.25 6.48 -1.42
N GLY A 109 11.66 6.27 -2.60
CA GLY A 109 10.83 5.13 -2.94
C GLY A 109 9.42 5.19 -2.32
N VAL A 110 8.52 4.39 -2.88
CA VAL A 110 7.13 4.31 -2.40
C VAL A 110 7.09 3.66 -1.01
N GLN A 111 6.44 4.35 -0.07
CA GLN A 111 6.09 3.83 1.25
C GLN A 111 4.76 3.09 1.21
N GLN A 112 3.77 3.68 0.52
CA GLN A 112 2.43 3.14 0.42
C GLN A 112 1.77 3.52 -0.90
N LEU A 113 0.99 2.59 -1.46
CA LEU A 113 0.13 2.79 -2.60
C LEU A 113 -1.28 2.29 -2.24
N SER A 114 -2.31 2.99 -2.70
CA SER A 114 -3.68 2.48 -2.74
C SER A 114 -4.29 2.84 -4.08
N VAL A 115 -5.01 1.89 -4.67
CA VAL A 115 -5.66 2.02 -5.98
C VAL A 115 -7.13 1.65 -5.81
N GLY A 116 -8.00 2.59 -6.15
CA GLY A 116 -9.45 2.44 -6.12
C GLY A 116 -9.97 1.63 -7.30
N HIS A 117 -11.21 1.17 -7.17
CA HIS A 117 -11.84 0.29 -8.16
C HIS A 117 -11.99 0.93 -9.55
N ASN A 118 -12.11 2.26 -9.64
CA ASN A 118 -12.30 2.96 -10.92
C ASN A 118 -10.98 3.57 -11.43
N GLY A 119 -9.84 3.16 -10.87
CA GLY A 119 -8.53 3.67 -11.26
C GLY A 119 -8.13 4.96 -10.55
N GLU A 120 -8.86 5.36 -9.51
CA GLU A 120 -8.37 6.35 -8.54
C GLU A 120 -7.11 5.82 -7.87
N TRP A 121 -6.20 6.70 -7.47
CA TRP A 121 -5.01 6.25 -6.76
C TRP A 121 -4.47 7.30 -5.80
N PHE A 122 -3.77 6.80 -4.79
CA PHE A 122 -2.97 7.56 -3.85
C PHE A 122 -1.61 6.88 -3.68
N VAL A 123 -0.54 7.67 -3.65
CA VAL A 123 0.82 7.19 -3.41
C VAL A 123 1.51 8.08 -2.39
N LEU A 124 2.17 7.46 -1.40
CA LEU A 124 2.99 8.11 -0.39
C LEU A 124 4.42 7.57 -0.50
N PHE A 125 5.40 8.48 -0.51
CA PHE A 125 6.83 8.18 -0.50
C PHE A 125 7.40 8.24 0.91
N LYS A 126 8.54 7.59 1.12
CA LYS A 126 9.20 7.55 2.44
C LYS A 126 9.68 8.92 2.92
N ASP A 127 9.88 9.86 2.01
CA ASP A 127 10.22 11.26 2.34
C ASP A 127 9.00 12.10 2.73
N GLY A 128 7.80 11.50 2.74
CA GLY A 128 6.53 12.14 3.05
C GLY A 128 5.89 12.88 1.87
N HIS A 129 6.52 12.87 0.68
CA HIS A 129 5.87 13.34 -0.53
C HIS A 129 4.73 12.39 -0.93
N TYR A 130 3.64 12.93 -1.48
CA TYR A 130 2.53 12.10 -1.93
C TYR A 130 1.88 12.68 -3.19
N GLY A 131 1.21 11.81 -3.93
CA GLY A 131 0.39 12.13 -5.09
C GLY A 131 -0.98 11.45 -4.99
N SER A 132 -1.96 12.00 -5.69
CA SER A 132 -3.27 11.35 -5.85
C SER A 132 -3.92 11.78 -7.16
N ASN A 133 -4.77 10.91 -7.72
CA ASN A 133 -5.61 11.22 -8.88
C ASN A 133 -6.97 10.54 -8.75
N GLY A 134 -8.02 11.18 -9.26
CA GLY A 134 -9.38 10.63 -9.28
C GLY A 134 -10.05 10.43 -7.92
N VAL A 135 -9.34 10.64 -6.81
CA VAL A 135 -9.87 10.41 -5.46
C VAL A 135 -11.08 11.30 -5.14
N HIS A 136 -11.91 10.84 -4.19
CA HIS A 136 -13.11 11.55 -3.76
C HIS A 136 -12.81 13.03 -3.41
N PRO A 137 -13.66 14.01 -3.79
CA PRO A 137 -13.39 15.43 -3.59
C PRO A 137 -13.07 15.80 -2.12
N ALA A 138 -13.77 15.20 -1.16
CA ALA A 138 -13.50 15.42 0.26
C ALA A 138 -12.08 14.98 0.66
N LEU A 139 -11.60 13.84 0.14
CA LEU A 139 -10.23 13.39 0.37
C LEU A 139 -9.23 14.32 -0.32
N TYR A 140 -9.48 14.71 -1.58
CA TYR A 140 -8.61 15.65 -2.30
C TYR A 140 -8.47 16.98 -1.54
N THR A 141 -9.58 17.55 -1.06
CA THR A 141 -9.57 18.75 -0.22
C THR A 141 -8.83 18.51 1.08
N LEU A 142 -9.00 17.35 1.72
CA LEU A 142 -8.32 17.02 2.96
C LEU A 142 -6.79 16.91 2.77
N LEU A 143 -6.33 16.27 1.70
CA LEU A 143 -4.91 16.17 1.38
C LEU A 143 -4.31 17.56 1.10
N ASN A 144 -4.94 18.34 0.22
CA ASN A 144 -4.39 19.63 -0.22
C ASN A 144 -4.53 20.76 0.81
N SER A 145 -5.59 20.78 1.60
CA SER A 145 -5.79 21.81 2.65
C SER A 145 -4.80 21.68 3.81
N LYS A 146 -4.09 20.56 3.90
CA LYS A 146 -3.26 20.19 5.06
C LYS A 146 -1.77 20.10 4.76
N ARG A 147 -1.34 20.35 3.52
CA ARG A 147 0.09 20.40 3.17
C ARG A 147 0.80 21.48 4.00
N GLY A 148 1.62 21.06 4.98
CA GLY A 148 2.34 21.95 5.90
C GLY A 148 1.59 22.39 7.17
N ASN A 149 0.38 21.86 7.46
CA ASN A 149 -0.37 22.25 8.64
C ASN A 149 0.07 21.44 9.88
N LYS A 150 0.72 22.11 10.84
CA LYS A 150 1.14 21.50 12.13
C LYS A 150 -0.02 20.88 12.93
N ARG A 151 -1.28 21.25 12.69
CA ARG A 151 -2.44 20.72 13.43
C ARG A 151 -2.89 19.34 12.98
N THR A 152 -2.57 18.94 11.75
CA THR A 152 -2.95 17.65 11.19
C THR A 152 -1.83 16.63 11.23
N GLY A 153 -0.59 17.10 11.12
CA GLY A 153 0.56 16.23 10.92
C GLY A 153 0.66 15.75 9.48
N GLY A 154 1.63 14.87 9.23
CA GLY A 154 1.82 14.19 7.95
C GLY A 154 0.73 13.16 7.66
N VAL A 155 0.55 12.86 6.38
CA VAL A 155 -0.24 11.72 5.93
C VAL A 155 0.59 10.46 6.20
N GLN A 156 0.00 9.48 6.86
CA GLN A 156 0.67 8.22 7.18
C GLN A 156 0.22 7.10 6.25
N TRP A 157 -1.05 7.09 5.88
CA TRP A 157 -1.66 6.01 5.11
C TRP A 157 -3.04 6.43 4.59
N VAL A 158 -3.40 6.00 3.37
CA VAL A 158 -4.73 6.23 2.78
C VAL A 158 -5.18 4.97 2.05
N GLU A 159 -6.36 4.46 2.38
CA GLU A 159 -6.97 3.34 1.65
C GLU A 159 -8.21 3.81 0.91
N LEU A 160 -8.27 3.43 -0.37
CA LEU A 160 -9.38 3.70 -1.27
C LEU A 160 -10.26 2.45 -1.34
N GLY A 161 -11.51 2.61 -0.94
CA GLY A 161 -12.52 1.57 -1.03
C GLY A 161 -13.36 1.67 -2.31
N PRO A 162 -14.32 0.75 -2.48
CA PRO A 162 -15.29 0.83 -3.57
C PRO A 162 -16.15 2.09 -3.46
N ASP A 163 -16.76 2.50 -4.56
CA ASP A 163 -17.75 3.59 -4.63
C ASP A 163 -17.28 4.93 -4.06
N GLY A 164 -15.97 5.21 -4.14
CA GLY A 164 -15.37 6.44 -3.65
C GLY A 164 -15.31 6.53 -2.12
N THR A 165 -15.51 5.43 -1.41
CA THR A 165 -15.23 5.33 0.03
C THR A 165 -13.73 5.37 0.28
N TRP A 166 -13.32 5.88 1.44
CA TRP A 166 -11.91 5.95 1.80
C TRP A 166 -11.72 6.09 3.31
N VAL A 167 -10.53 5.68 3.77
CA VAL A 167 -10.02 5.98 5.10
C VAL A 167 -8.62 6.56 4.98
N ALA A 168 -8.34 7.61 5.74
CA ALA A 168 -7.06 8.29 5.75
C ALA A 168 -6.57 8.46 7.19
N LEU A 169 -5.36 7.97 7.43
CA LEU A 169 -4.65 8.12 8.69
C LEU A 169 -3.64 9.26 8.59
N PHE A 170 -3.76 10.20 9.52
CA PHE A 170 -2.81 11.27 9.73
C PHE A 170 -2.16 11.09 11.10
N ASP A 171 -1.02 11.76 11.35
CA ASP A 171 -0.31 11.64 12.64
C ASP A 171 -1.20 11.88 13.87
N LYS A 172 -2.23 12.72 13.71
CA LYS A 172 -3.04 13.23 14.83
C LYS A 172 -4.48 12.76 14.81
N TYR A 173 -4.97 12.23 13.70
CA TYR A 173 -6.36 11.86 13.56
C TYR A 173 -6.56 10.89 12.41
N THR A 174 -7.69 10.17 12.47
CA THR A 174 -8.23 9.41 11.35
C THR A 174 -9.44 10.15 10.80
N ALA A 175 -9.54 10.18 9.47
CA ALA A 175 -10.73 10.63 8.76
C ALA A 175 -11.16 9.54 7.79
N TRP A 176 -12.44 9.47 7.50
CA TRP A 176 -13.00 8.51 6.56
C TRP A 176 -14.27 9.05 5.93
N TYR A 177 -14.62 8.45 4.81
CA TYR A 177 -15.89 8.63 4.11
C TYR A 177 -16.36 7.24 3.68
N GLY A 178 -17.53 6.83 4.13
CA GLY A 178 -17.99 5.47 3.89
C GLY A 178 -19.41 5.21 4.36
N ASN A 179 -19.77 3.92 4.35
CA ASN A 179 -21.06 3.48 4.87
C ASN A 179 -21.12 3.56 6.41
N GLU A 180 -22.33 3.35 6.92
CA GLU A 180 -22.60 3.35 8.36
C GLU A 180 -21.82 2.21 9.04
N ASP A 181 -21.73 1.04 8.43
CA ASP A 181 -20.99 -0.11 8.98
C ASP A 181 -19.51 0.20 9.24
N LEU A 182 -18.80 0.86 8.31
CA LEU A 182 -17.41 1.28 8.52
C LEU A 182 -17.33 2.30 9.66
N THR A 183 -18.29 3.21 9.72
CA THR A 183 -18.36 4.22 10.78
C THR A 183 -18.56 3.56 12.14
N GLU A 184 -19.53 2.66 12.27
CA GLU A 184 -19.79 1.90 13.49
C GLU A 184 -18.59 1.04 13.88
N ALA A 185 -17.96 0.33 12.94
CA ALA A 185 -16.77 -0.46 13.20
C ALA A 185 -15.63 0.39 13.76
N LEU A 186 -15.32 1.52 13.12
CA LEU A 186 -14.27 2.44 13.57
C LEU A 186 -14.59 3.07 14.93
N LEU A 187 -15.87 3.33 15.22
CA LEU A 187 -16.32 3.86 16.51
C LEU A 187 -16.34 2.80 17.63
N SER A 188 -16.61 1.54 17.31
CA SER A 188 -16.73 0.43 18.28
C SER A 188 -15.39 -0.07 18.82
N CYS A 189 -14.30 0.14 18.08
CA CYS A 189 -12.95 -0.25 18.49
C CYS A 189 -12.29 0.75 19.46
N MET A 190 -13.04 1.74 19.94
CA MET A 190 -12.61 2.77 20.88
C MET A 190 -13.29 2.63 22.24
#